data_AF-N9WB66-F1
#
_entry.id   AF-N9WB66-F1
#
_cell.length_a   1.000
_cell.length_b   1.000
_cell.length_c   1.000
_cell.angle_alpha   90.00
_cell.angle_beta   90.00
_cell.angle_gamma   90.00
#
_symmetry.space_group_name_H-M   'P 1'
#
loop_
_entity.id
_entity.type
_entity.pdbx_description
1 polymer ?
#
loop_
_entity_poly.entity_id
_entity_poly.type
_entity_poly.pdbx_seq_one_letter_code
_entity_poly.pdbx_strand_id
1 'polypeptide(L)'
;MINFCHCLALICYKEYDRKEANTYEIIEYHHAAFSIGIVSPRSCFEKEKLSRRKPGALHHVAFMVDDTQTVDRLYEQVMQMKMQIVHAPRFYPEYCEDYDAFFLKDSEGIELEITCYDRQKYFPYISGDTENSRHGS
;
A
#
# COMPACT_ATOMS: atom_id res chain seq x y z
N MET A 1 -20.64 -6.97 -0.61
CA MET A 1 -19.18 -7.00 -0.77
C MET A 1 -18.72 -5.61 -1.15
N ILE A 2 -18.01 -4.92 -0.26
CA ILE A 2 -17.57 -3.54 -0.47
C ILE A 2 -16.24 -3.60 -1.20
N ASN A 3 -16.23 -3.11 -2.44
CA ASN A 3 -15.06 -3.08 -3.30
C ASN A 3 -13.95 -2.23 -2.67
N PHE A 4 -12.84 -2.87 -2.32
CA PHE A 4 -11.55 -2.28 -1.96
C PHE A 4 -10.90 -1.43 -3.06
N CYS A 5 -11.61 -1.24 -4.18
CA CYS A 5 -11.02 -0.95 -5.49
C CYS A 5 -10.77 0.54 -5.77
N HIS A 6 -11.14 1.45 -4.88
CA HIS A 6 -11.04 2.89 -5.18
C HIS A 6 -9.85 3.61 -4.51
N CYS A 7 -9.19 3.05 -3.50
CA CYS A 7 -7.99 3.68 -2.93
C CYS A 7 -6.71 3.44 -3.75
N LEU A 8 -6.76 2.52 -4.73
CA LEU A 8 -5.62 2.10 -5.54
C LEU A 8 -5.88 2.34 -7.03
N ALA A 9 -6.34 3.54 -7.40
CA ALA A 9 -6.34 3.98 -8.80
C ALA A 9 -4.92 4.06 -9.43
N LEU A 10 -3.87 3.72 -8.67
CA LEU A 10 -2.48 3.63 -9.10
C LEU A 10 -2.08 2.23 -9.59
N ILE A 11 -2.97 1.23 -9.57
CA ILE A 11 -2.65 -0.13 -10.01
C ILE A 11 -3.57 -0.57 -11.16
N CYS A 12 -3.06 -0.43 -12.37
CA CYS A 12 -3.81 -0.53 -13.62
C CYS A 12 -4.24 -1.95 -14.02
N TYR A 13 -3.67 -2.99 -13.42
CA TYR A 13 -4.02 -4.38 -13.73
C TYR A 13 -4.37 -5.15 -12.47
N LYS A 14 -5.54 -5.80 -12.51
CA LYS A 14 -6.12 -6.53 -11.39
C LYS A 14 -6.48 -7.94 -11.83
N GLU A 15 -5.97 -8.92 -11.10
CA GLU A 15 -6.25 -10.33 -11.33
C GLU A 15 -6.97 -10.93 -10.12
N TYR A 16 -7.93 -11.81 -10.40
CA TYR A 16 -8.64 -12.60 -9.40
C TYR A 16 -8.38 -14.06 -9.67
N ASP A 17 -7.94 -14.79 -8.65
CA ASP A 17 -7.71 -16.21 -8.77
C ASP A 17 -8.20 -16.96 -7.52
N ARG A 18 -8.60 -18.20 -7.73
CA ARG A 18 -9.00 -19.15 -6.69
C ARG A 18 -8.21 -20.42 -6.88
N LYS A 19 -7.26 -20.66 -5.99
CA LYS A 19 -6.42 -21.87 -6.03
C LYS A 19 -7.05 -22.95 -5.18
N GLU A 20 -7.85 -23.83 -5.79
CA GLU A 20 -8.47 -24.97 -5.08
C GLU A 20 -7.43 -25.88 -4.41
N ALA A 21 -6.29 -26.10 -5.07
CA ALA A 21 -5.19 -26.91 -4.55
C ALA A 21 -4.58 -26.37 -3.25
N ASN A 22 -4.64 -25.05 -3.03
CA ASN A 22 -4.05 -24.37 -1.86
C ASN A 22 -5.10 -23.70 -0.96
N THR A 23 -6.39 -23.88 -1.28
CA THR A 23 -7.56 -23.39 -0.53
C THR A 23 -7.48 -21.90 -0.17
N TYR A 24 -7.19 -21.05 -1.15
CA TYR A 24 -7.26 -19.60 -0.96
C TYR A 24 -7.82 -18.86 -2.18
N GLU A 25 -8.39 -17.69 -1.91
CA GLU A 25 -8.77 -16.69 -2.89
C GLU A 25 -7.75 -15.55 -2.84
N ILE A 26 -7.37 -15.02 -3.99
CA ILE A 26 -6.41 -13.93 -4.10
C ILE A 26 -6.92 -12.85 -5.04
N ILE A 27 -6.66 -11.61 -4.67
CA ILE A 27 -6.75 -10.45 -5.55
C ILE A 27 -5.34 -9.90 -5.70
N GLU A 28 -4.83 -9.88 -6.93
CA GLU A 28 -3.52 -9.33 -7.23
C GLU A 28 -3.63 -8.01 -7.98
N TYR A 29 -2.73 -7.10 -7.62
CA TYR A 29 -2.60 -5.76 -8.16
C TYR A 29 -1.18 -5.65 -8.73
N HIS A 30 -1.06 -5.42 -10.04
CA HIS A 30 0.23 -5.43 -10.74
C HIS A 30 0.64 -4.05 -11.24
N HIS A 31 1.89 -3.68 -10.95
CA HIS A 31 2.61 -2.55 -11.48
C HIS A 31 3.91 -3.03 -12.15
N ALA A 32 4.49 -2.25 -13.06
CA ALA A 32 5.73 -2.64 -13.76
C ALA A 32 6.89 -2.92 -12.79
N ALA A 33 6.91 -2.26 -11.63
CA ALA A 33 7.96 -2.39 -10.63
C ALA A 33 7.65 -3.39 -9.50
N PHE A 34 6.38 -3.72 -9.26
CA PHE A 34 5.99 -4.59 -8.14
C PHE A 34 4.59 -5.17 -8.33
N SER A 35 4.23 -6.18 -7.55
CA SER A 35 2.86 -6.68 -7.45
C SER A 35 2.48 -6.87 -5.99
N ILE A 36 1.21 -6.63 -5.66
CA ILE A 36 0.65 -6.84 -4.32
C ILE A 36 -0.52 -7.80 -4.43
N GLY A 37 -0.45 -8.92 -3.72
CA GLY A 37 -1.52 -9.89 -3.59
C GLY A 37 -2.18 -9.83 -2.21
N ILE A 38 -3.51 -9.75 -2.18
CA ILE A 38 -4.32 -9.86 -0.96
C ILE A 38 -4.99 -11.23 -0.98
N VAL A 39 -4.69 -12.05 0.03
CA VAL A 39 -5.12 -13.45 0.11
C VAL A 39 -6.11 -13.64 1.25
N SER A 40 -7.17 -14.41 1.02
CA SER A 40 -8.11 -14.82 2.06
C SER A 40 -7.39 -15.58 3.19
N PRO A 41 -7.71 -15.33 4.48
CA PRO A 41 -7.14 -16.10 5.57
C PRO A 41 -7.51 -17.58 5.46
N ARG A 42 -6.65 -18.47 5.95
CA ARG A 42 -7.03 -19.88 6.12
C ARG A 42 -8.16 -19.96 7.15
N SER A 43 -9.09 -20.89 6.97
CA SER A 43 -10.25 -21.06 7.86
C SER A 43 -9.89 -21.28 9.33
N CYS A 44 -8.75 -21.92 9.62
CA CYS A 44 -8.27 -22.09 11.00
C CYS A 44 -7.90 -20.78 11.70
N PHE A 45 -7.73 -19.68 10.96
CA PHE A 45 -7.39 -18.35 11.48
C PHE A 45 -8.55 -17.35 11.39
N GLU A 46 -9.75 -17.77 10.99
CA GLU A 46 -10.90 -16.88 10.78
C GLU A 46 -11.26 -16.03 12.01
N LYS A 47 -11.04 -16.57 13.22
CA LYS A 47 -11.32 -15.89 14.49
C LYS A 47 -10.13 -15.13 15.06
N GLU A 48 -8.97 -15.19 14.42
CA GLU A 48 -7.79 -14.49 14.89
C GLU A 48 -7.87 -13.00 14.57
N LYS A 49 -7.59 -12.17 15.59
CA LYS A 49 -7.44 -10.74 15.38
C LYS A 49 -6.05 -10.43 14.84
N LEU A 50 -5.98 -9.76 13.69
CA LEU A 50 -4.74 -9.26 13.12
C LEU A 50 -4.09 -8.23 14.06
N SER A 51 -2.76 -8.31 14.16
CA SER A 51 -1.96 -7.37 14.93
C SER A 51 -0.62 -7.12 14.24
N ARG A 52 -0.43 -5.88 13.81
CA ARG A 52 0.78 -5.37 13.17
C ARG A 52 2.03 -5.37 14.06
N ARG A 53 1.88 -5.63 15.36
CA ARG A 53 2.96 -5.65 16.36
C ARG A 53 3.36 -7.06 16.81
N LYS A 54 2.78 -8.11 16.21
CA LYS A 54 3.24 -9.49 16.44
C LYS A 54 4.53 -9.75 15.64
N PRO A 55 5.48 -10.56 16.16
CA PRO A 55 6.61 -11.02 15.36
C PRO A 55 6.14 -11.66 14.05
N GLY A 56 6.80 -11.32 12.94
CA GLY A 56 6.44 -11.80 11.60
C GLY A 56 5.22 -11.10 10.96
N ALA A 57 4.59 -10.14 11.62
CA ALA A 57 3.48 -9.38 11.03
C ALA A 57 3.97 -8.22 10.15
N LEU A 58 3.17 -7.88 9.14
CA LEU A 58 3.32 -6.64 8.38
C LEU A 58 2.91 -5.44 9.24
N HIS A 59 3.79 -4.44 9.35
CA HIS A 59 3.49 -3.25 10.13
C HIS A 59 2.55 -2.31 9.37
N HIS A 60 2.95 -1.76 8.23
CA HIS A 60 2.10 -1.01 7.30
C HIS A 60 2.66 -1.11 5.88
N VAL A 61 1.87 -0.65 4.91
CA VAL A 61 2.33 -0.35 3.56
C VAL A 61 2.12 1.13 3.30
N ALA A 62 3.16 1.82 2.86
CA ALA A 62 3.11 3.22 2.47
C ALA A 62 3.16 3.35 0.95
N PHE A 63 2.27 4.16 0.38
CA PHE A 63 2.25 4.54 -1.03
C PHE A 63 2.64 6.01 -1.14
N MET A 64 3.70 6.27 -1.90
CA MET A 64 4.18 7.62 -2.17
C MET A 64 3.43 8.21 -3.36
N VAL A 65 3.06 9.48 -3.25
CA VAL A 65 2.47 10.30 -4.31
C VAL A 65 3.33 11.54 -4.56
N ASP A 66 3.24 12.08 -5.77
CA ASP A 66 4.16 13.12 -6.25
C ASP A 66 3.95 14.50 -5.60
N ASP A 67 2.76 14.76 -5.05
CA ASP A 67 2.38 16.07 -4.52
C ASP A 67 1.37 15.97 -3.35
N THR A 68 1.33 17.02 -2.53
CA THR A 68 0.45 17.09 -1.35
C THR A 68 -1.02 17.26 -1.72
N GLN A 69 -1.35 17.86 -2.88
CA GLN A 69 -2.75 17.96 -3.32
C GLN A 69 -3.34 16.58 -3.64
N THR A 70 -2.51 15.64 -4.10
CA THR A 70 -2.88 14.25 -4.34
C THR A 70 -3.13 13.51 -3.03
N VAL A 71 -2.39 13.82 -1.95
CA VAL A 71 -2.67 13.31 -0.60
C VAL A 71 -4.08 13.70 -0.16
N ASP A 72 -4.43 14.99 -0.26
CA ASP A 72 -5.76 15.50 0.11
C ASP A 72 -6.88 14.91 -0.75
N ARG A 73 -6.68 14.83 -2.07
CA ARG A 73 -7.66 14.26 -3.01
C ARG A 73 -7.94 12.79 -2.72
N LEU A 74 -6.90 12.00 -2.44
CA LEU A 74 -7.06 10.58 -2.09
C LEU A 74 -7.78 10.43 -0.75
N TYR A 75 -7.48 11.29 0.23
CA TYR A 75 -8.20 11.31 1.50
C TYR A 75 -9.70 11.55 1.31
N GLU A 76 -10.10 12.54 0.49
CA GLU A 76 -11.51 12.79 0.17
C GLU A 76 -12.19 11.57 -0.46
N GLN A 77 -11.50 10.87 -1.36
CA GLN A 77 -12.01 9.64 -1.97
C GLN A 77 -12.17 8.53 -0.93
N VAL A 78 -11.18 8.33 -0.06
CA VAL A 78 -11.21 7.32 1.02
C VAL A 78 -12.36 7.59 1.98
N MET A 79 -12.64 8.86 2.29
CA MET A 79 -13.76 9.25 3.16
C MET A 79 -15.13 8.83 2.61
N GLN A 80 -15.26 8.65 1.29
CA GLN A 80 -16.48 8.12 0.67
C GLN A 80 -16.58 6.58 0.78
N MET A 81 -15.53 5.91 1.26
CA MET A 81 -15.46 4.47 1.42
C MET A 81 -15.68 4.08 2.89
N LYS A 82 -16.03 2.82 3.16
CA LYS A 82 -16.16 2.30 4.54
C LYS A 82 -14.79 1.93 5.15
N MET A 83 -13.76 2.73 4.86
CA MET A 83 -12.43 2.56 5.43
C MET A 83 -12.31 3.36 6.73
N GLN A 84 -11.47 2.90 7.65
CA GLN A 84 -11.24 3.59 8.91
C GLN A 84 -10.07 4.56 8.75
N ILE A 85 -10.33 5.86 8.83
CA ILE A 85 -9.24 6.85 8.96
C ILE A 85 -8.60 6.73 10.35
N VAL A 86 -7.27 6.65 10.39
CA VAL A 86 -6.47 6.65 11.61
C VAL A 86 -6.02 8.08 11.91
N HIS A 87 -5.48 8.77 10.90
CA HIS A 87 -5.09 10.17 10.96
C HIS A 87 -5.47 10.84 9.64
N ALA A 88 -6.11 12.01 9.71
CA ALA A 88 -6.37 12.85 8.55
C ALA A 88 -5.06 13.45 7.98
N PRO A 89 -5.07 13.96 6.73
CA PRO A 89 -3.91 14.61 6.14
C PRO A 89 -3.30 15.66 7.05
N ARG A 90 -1.99 15.57 7.20
CA ARG A 90 -1.20 16.41 8.09
C ARG A 90 0.26 16.38 7.65
N PHE A 91 0.93 17.49 7.93
CA PHE A 91 2.38 17.60 7.89
C PHE A 91 3.04 17.01 9.16
N TYR A 92 4.05 16.15 8.98
CA TYR A 92 4.79 15.43 10.03
C TYR A 92 6.30 15.77 10.01
N PRO A 93 6.69 16.98 10.48
CA PRO A 93 8.09 17.40 10.50
C PRO A 93 8.99 16.51 11.38
N GLU A 94 8.40 15.75 12.31
CA GLU A 94 9.11 14.77 13.14
C GLU A 94 9.61 13.54 12.37
N TYR A 95 9.11 13.29 11.16
CA TYR A 95 9.57 12.20 10.29
C TYR A 95 10.58 12.72 9.27
N CYS A 96 10.22 13.74 8.51
CA CYS A 96 11.15 14.56 7.73
C CYS A 96 10.54 15.94 7.41
N GLU A 97 11.38 16.89 6.96
CA GLU A 97 11.06 18.32 6.85
C GLU A 97 9.96 18.69 5.84
N ASP A 98 9.52 17.74 5.04
CA ASP A 98 8.60 17.86 3.91
C ASP A 98 7.62 16.67 3.84
N TYR A 99 7.43 15.96 4.96
CA TYR A 99 6.54 14.80 5.04
C TYR A 99 5.07 15.19 5.22
N ASP A 100 4.26 15.02 4.19
CA ASP A 100 2.80 15.08 4.29
C ASP A 100 2.21 13.68 4.17
N ALA A 101 1.24 13.34 5.01
CA ALA A 101 0.62 12.01 4.96
C ALA A 101 -0.76 11.96 5.61
N PHE A 102 -1.53 10.93 5.23
CA PHE A 102 -2.66 10.45 6.03
C PHE A 102 -2.60 8.93 6.18
N PHE A 103 -3.27 8.45 7.22
CA PHE A 103 -3.21 7.05 7.63
C PHE A 103 -4.62 6.48 7.71
N LEU A 104 -4.79 5.27 7.22
CA LEU A 104 -6.06 4.56 7.21
C LEU A 104 -5.87 3.08 7.51
N LYS A 105 -6.95 2.40 7.86
CA LYS A 105 -7.01 0.95 7.92
C LYS A 105 -7.94 0.42 6.85
N ASP A 106 -7.47 -0.68 6.31
CA ASP A 106 -8.15 -1.54 5.37
C ASP A 106 -9.27 -2.35 6.11
N SER A 107 -10.05 -3.17 5.41
CA SER A 107 -11.18 -3.91 6.05
C SER A 107 -10.73 -4.94 7.08
N GLU A 108 -9.51 -5.44 6.97
CA GLU A 108 -8.94 -6.45 7.85
C GLU A 108 -8.13 -5.81 9.00
N GLY A 109 -7.92 -4.50 8.95
CA GLY A 109 -7.21 -3.73 9.95
C GLY A 109 -5.72 -3.53 9.68
N ILE A 110 -5.23 -3.87 8.47
CA ILE A 110 -3.90 -3.50 8.00
C ILE A 110 -3.84 -1.98 7.87
N GLU A 111 -2.80 -1.38 8.42
CA GLU A 111 -2.60 0.06 8.28
C GLU A 111 -1.94 0.37 6.93
N LEU A 112 -2.55 1.29 6.22
CA LEU A 112 -2.04 1.86 4.98
C LEU A 112 -1.69 3.32 5.22
N GLU A 113 -0.75 3.81 4.44
CA GLU A 113 -0.28 5.19 4.49
C GLU A 113 -0.18 5.74 3.07
N ILE A 114 -0.68 6.96 2.89
CA ILE A 114 -0.46 7.74 1.67
C ILE A 114 0.41 8.93 2.06
N THR A 115 1.53 9.12 1.39
CA THR A 115 2.51 10.14 1.76
C THR A 115 3.13 10.85 0.56
N CYS A 116 3.51 12.11 0.76
CA CYS A 116 4.30 12.91 -0.16
C CYS A 116 5.52 13.46 0.59
N TYR A 117 6.71 13.23 0.05
CA TYR A 117 7.98 13.84 0.48
C TYR A 117 9.01 13.69 -0.65
N ASP A 118 10.09 14.47 -0.62
CA ASP A 118 11.18 14.34 -1.60
C ASP A 118 11.94 13.03 -1.40
N ARG A 119 11.51 11.98 -2.09
CA ARG A 119 12.11 10.66 -2.00
C ARG A 119 13.58 10.66 -2.42
N GLN A 120 13.99 11.51 -3.35
CA GLN A 120 15.38 11.58 -3.80
C GLN A 120 16.27 12.24 -2.73
N LYS A 121 15.76 13.27 -2.03
CA LYS A 121 16.44 13.91 -0.90
C LYS A 121 16.79 12.90 0.21
N TYR A 122 15.88 11.99 0.56
CA TYR A 122 16.12 11.02 1.65
C TYR A 122 16.62 9.64 1.19
N PHE A 123 16.44 9.28 -0.08
CA PHE A 123 16.87 8.00 -0.66
C PHE A 123 17.61 8.21 -2.00
N PRO A 124 18.80 8.84 -1.99
CA PRO A 124 19.50 9.27 -3.21
C PRO A 124 20.05 8.12 -4.07
N TYR A 125 20.09 6.88 -3.58
CA TYR A 125 20.73 5.74 -4.26
C TYR A 125 19.79 4.92 -5.18
N ILE A 126 18.56 5.37 -5.44
CA ILE A 126 17.61 4.63 -6.31
C ILE A 126 17.80 4.97 -7.80
N SER A 127 18.69 5.90 -8.16
CA SER A 127 18.89 6.38 -9.54
C SER A 127 20.15 5.86 -10.24
N GLY A 128 20.59 4.64 -9.95
CA GLY A 128 21.71 4.03 -10.66
C GLY A 128 21.55 2.53 -10.79
N ASP A 129 20.74 2.08 -11.76
CA ASP A 129 20.87 0.77 -12.44
C ASP A 129 19.82 0.64 -13.56
N THR A 130 20.00 1.37 -14.66
CA THR A 130 19.38 1.00 -15.96
C THR A 130 20.35 1.01 -17.13
N GLU A 131 21.64 1.24 -16.91
CA GLU A 131 22.66 1.18 -17.97
C GLU A 131 23.88 0.33 -17.57
N ASN A 132 23.70 -0.97 -17.30
CA ASN A 132 24.76 -1.94 -17.63
C ASN A 132 24.30 -3.42 -17.62
N SER A 133 23.62 -3.83 -18.69
CA SER A 133 23.64 -5.24 -19.13
C SER A 133 23.63 -5.33 -20.66
N ARG A 134 24.47 -4.50 -21.30
CA ARG A 134 24.95 -4.76 -22.67
C ARG A 134 26.46 -4.94 -22.62
N HIS A 135 26.89 -6.18 -22.33
CA HIS A 135 28.06 -6.89 -22.88
C HIS A 135 28.60 -7.90 -21.86
N GLY A 136 28.70 -9.16 -22.28
CA GLY A 136 29.36 -10.21 -21.53
C GLY A 136 29.12 -11.57 -22.16
N SER A 137 29.68 -11.75 -23.37
CA SER A 137 30.10 -12.98 -24.06
C SER A 137 29.46 -14.32 -23.74
#